data_AF-A0AAV6CYF4-F1
#
_entry.id   AF-A0AAV6CYF4-F1
#
_cell.length_a   1.000
_cell.length_b   1.000
_cell.length_c   1.000
_cell.angle_alpha   90.00
_cell.angle_beta   90.00
_cell.angle_gamma   90.00
#
_symmetry.space_group_name_H-M   'P 1'
#
loop_
_entity.id
_entity.type
_entity.pdbx_description
1 polymer ?
#
loop_
_entity_poly.entity_id
_entity_poly.type
_entity_poly.pdbx_seq_one_letter_code
_entity_poly.pdbx_strand_id
1 'polypeptide(L)'
;MAIGREIEDIARELIRHQHDHPPVRDLNREVDRKQTPADRIGADFARLIGSWIFVLAQLGLMVVWVILNAIASFAHWDPAPFQLLNFILSLEATLWASLVLMALNRQSDRDRLRAQHDYELDVKSEEEVKALMNHLMHQDEILLQIVNRLDRGDNEMKRLLRRLEGPDNSTGSQAPHPEGAKRPT
;
A
#
# COMPACT_ATOMS: atom_id res chain seq x y z
N MET A 1 28.67 27.06 -22.43
CA MET A 1 28.57 25.66 -22.90
C MET A 1 28.75 24.64 -21.76
N ALA A 2 29.43 24.97 -20.65
CA ALA A 2 29.61 24.04 -19.52
C ALA A 2 28.33 23.80 -18.70
N ILE A 3 27.59 24.86 -18.36
CA ILE A 3 26.38 24.79 -17.51
C ILE A 3 25.27 23.92 -18.11
N GLY A 4 25.10 23.94 -19.43
CA GLY A 4 24.08 23.11 -20.10
C GLY A 4 24.35 21.60 -19.98
N ARG A 5 25.63 21.20 -19.90
CA ARG A 5 26.00 19.78 -19.74
C ARG A 5 25.79 19.30 -18.31
N GLU A 6 26.07 20.15 -17.30
CA GLU A 6 25.81 19.81 -15.89
C GLU A 6 24.32 19.62 -15.61
N ILE A 7 23.45 20.45 -16.18
CA ILE A 7 21.99 20.27 -16.04
C ILE A 7 21.53 18.98 -16.71
N GLU A 8 22.11 18.63 -17.86
CA GLU A 8 21.77 17.41 -18.56
C GLU A 8 22.29 16.16 -17.84
N ASP A 9 23.44 16.24 -17.17
CA ASP A 9 24.00 15.17 -16.35
C ASP A 9 23.18 14.97 -15.06
N ILE A 10 22.77 16.04 -14.38
CA ILE A 10 21.87 15.98 -13.22
C ILE A 10 20.50 15.40 -13.61
N ALA A 11 19.95 15.82 -14.75
CA ALA A 11 18.70 15.26 -15.26
C ALA A 11 18.83 13.76 -15.61
N ARG A 12 19.98 13.35 -16.19
CA ARG A 12 20.28 11.94 -16.47
C ARG A 12 20.43 11.10 -15.20
N GLU A 13 20.98 11.68 -14.14
CA GLU A 13 21.18 11.03 -12.85
C GLU A 13 19.87 10.89 -12.06
N LEU A 14 18.96 11.86 -12.16
CA LEU A 14 17.60 11.75 -11.62
C LEU A 14 16.76 10.69 -12.34
N ILE A 15 16.88 10.57 -13.67
CA ILE A 15 16.17 9.53 -14.45
C ILE A 15 16.66 8.12 -14.09
N ARG A 16 17.92 7.97 -13.64
CA ARG A 16 18.46 6.68 -13.19
C ARG A 16 17.88 6.19 -11.86
N HIS A 17 17.24 7.05 -11.06
CA HIS A 17 16.49 6.65 -9.88
C HIS A 17 15.04 6.26 -10.24
N GLN A 18 14.89 5.50 -11.33
CA GLN A 18 13.66 4.77 -11.59
C GLN A 18 13.54 3.69 -10.52
N HIS A 19 12.60 3.87 -9.60
CA HIS A 19 12.33 2.90 -8.53
C HIS A 19 12.07 1.53 -9.14
N ASP A 20 13.02 0.63 -8.95
CA ASP A 20 12.94 -0.76 -9.38
C ASP A 20 12.06 -1.48 -8.35
N HIS A 21 10.74 -1.38 -8.52
CA HIS A 21 9.83 -2.16 -7.69
C HIS A 21 9.99 -3.62 -8.10
N PRO A 22 10.32 -4.54 -7.17
CA PRO A 22 10.32 -5.96 -7.49
C PRO A 22 8.95 -6.33 -8.09
N PRO A 23 8.92 -7.16 -9.14
CA PRO A 23 7.67 -7.49 -9.83
C PRO A 23 6.63 -7.96 -8.81
N VAL A 24 5.44 -7.35 -8.85
CA VAL A 24 4.34 -7.68 -7.94
C VAL A 24 4.14 -9.18 -7.96
N ARG A 25 4.42 -9.83 -6.82
CA ARG A 25 4.34 -11.30 -6.72
C ARG A 25 2.88 -11.71 -6.86
N ASP A 26 2.54 -12.28 -8.01
CA ASP A 26 1.18 -12.67 -8.32
C ASP A 26 0.83 -13.97 -7.58
N LEU A 27 0.21 -13.81 -6.40
CA LEU A 27 -0.23 -14.91 -5.54
C LEU A 27 -1.13 -15.90 -6.28
N ASN A 28 -1.95 -15.43 -7.23
CA ASN A 28 -2.84 -16.30 -8.00
C ASN A 28 -2.04 -17.31 -8.83
N ARG A 29 -0.88 -16.91 -9.37
CA ARG A 29 -0.04 -17.79 -10.19
C ARG A 29 0.59 -18.93 -9.38
N GLU A 30 0.95 -18.67 -8.13
CA GLU A 30 1.53 -19.70 -7.24
C GLU A 30 0.46 -20.68 -6.74
N VAL A 31 -0.75 -20.18 -6.45
CA VAL A 31 -1.91 -21.00 -6.10
C VAL A 31 -2.36 -21.85 -7.30
N ASP A 32 -2.36 -21.28 -8.51
CA ASP A 32 -2.71 -21.97 -9.74
C ASP A 32 -1.73 -23.09 -10.10
N ARG A 33 -0.43 -22.90 -9.82
CA ARG A 33 0.61 -23.90 -10.11
C ARG A 33 0.47 -25.18 -9.26
N LYS A 34 -0.28 -25.11 -8.15
CA LYS A 34 -0.52 -26.25 -7.24
C LYS A 34 -1.90 -26.89 -7.41
N GLN A 35 -2.72 -26.44 -8.38
CA GLN A 35 -4.06 -26.99 -8.54
C GLN A 35 -4.03 -28.44 -9.01
N THR A 36 -4.70 -29.30 -8.25
CA THR A 36 -4.96 -30.69 -8.63
C THR A 36 -6.09 -30.76 -9.67
N PRO A 37 -6.23 -31.85 -10.46
CA PRO A 37 -7.37 -32.01 -11.36
C PRO A 37 -8.73 -31.97 -10.62
N ALA A 38 -8.78 -32.42 -9.36
CA ALA A 38 -9.95 -32.29 -8.50
C ALA A 38 -10.29 -30.82 -8.16
N ASP A 39 -9.28 -29.95 -8.04
CA ASP A 39 -9.49 -28.52 -7.80
C ASP A 39 -10.20 -27.82 -8.95
N ARG A 40 -9.90 -28.26 -10.18
CA ARG A 40 -10.48 -27.72 -11.41
C ARG A 40 -11.94 -28.13 -11.58
N ILE A 41 -12.24 -29.41 -11.34
CA ILE A 41 -13.61 -29.93 -11.31
C ILE A 41 -14.42 -29.19 -10.23
N GLY A 42 -13.88 -29.05 -9.02
CA GLY A 42 -14.57 -28.31 -7.95
C GLY A 42 -14.85 -26.85 -8.31
N ALA A 43 -13.96 -26.18 -9.06
CA ALA A 43 -14.16 -24.80 -9.52
C ALA A 43 -15.25 -24.67 -10.60
N ASP A 44 -15.35 -25.66 -11.50
CA ASP A 44 -16.41 -25.71 -12.51
C ASP A 44 -17.78 -25.98 -11.85
N PHE A 45 -17.83 -26.92 -10.91
CA PHE A 45 -19.04 -27.20 -10.14
C PHE A 45 -19.47 -26.00 -9.28
N ALA A 46 -18.56 -25.34 -8.56
CA ALA A 46 -18.89 -24.17 -7.75
C ALA A 46 -19.49 -23.03 -8.59
N ARG A 47 -19.00 -22.84 -9.83
CA ARG A 47 -19.58 -21.88 -10.78
C ARG A 47 -20.98 -22.28 -11.25
N LEU A 48 -21.21 -23.58 -11.44
CA LEU A 48 -22.51 -24.12 -11.85
C LEU A 48 -23.55 -23.98 -10.74
N ILE A 49 -23.18 -24.33 -9.50
CA ILE A 49 -24.05 -24.30 -8.31
C ILE A 49 -24.33 -22.86 -7.86
N GLY A 50 -23.37 -21.95 -8.00
CA GLY A 50 -23.54 -20.52 -7.68
C GLY A 50 -24.41 -19.75 -8.68
N SER A 51 -24.87 -20.39 -9.76
CA SER A 51 -25.72 -19.74 -10.76
C SER A 51 -27.19 -19.71 -10.32
N TRP A 52 -27.82 -18.55 -10.47
CA TRP A 52 -29.25 -18.38 -10.18
C TRP A 52 -30.15 -19.27 -11.06
N ILE A 53 -29.67 -19.64 -12.26
CA ILE A 53 -30.38 -20.54 -13.19
C ILE A 53 -30.45 -21.96 -12.64
N PHE A 54 -29.41 -22.42 -11.92
CA PHE A 54 -29.39 -23.75 -11.33
C PHE A 54 -30.47 -23.91 -10.25
N VAL A 55 -30.61 -22.88 -9.40
CA VAL A 55 -31.65 -22.85 -8.35
C VAL A 55 -33.06 -22.95 -8.96
N LEU A 56 -33.31 -22.20 -10.04
CA LEU A 56 -34.59 -22.25 -10.75
C LEU A 56 -34.83 -23.60 -11.44
N ALA A 57 -33.80 -24.22 -12.00
CA ALA A 57 -33.90 -25.55 -12.61
C ALA A 57 -34.23 -26.63 -11.57
N GLN A 58 -33.59 -26.60 -10.40
CA GLN A 58 -33.88 -27.53 -9.29
C GLN A 58 -35.30 -27.36 -8.75
N LEU A 59 -35.75 -26.11 -8.60
CA LEU A 59 -37.13 -25.82 -8.21
C LEU A 59 -38.13 -26.34 -9.25
N GLY A 60 -37.84 -26.12 -10.54
CA GLY A 60 -38.64 -26.64 -11.64
C GLY A 60 -38.72 -28.16 -11.64
N LEU A 61 -37.60 -28.85 -11.43
CA LEU A 61 -37.54 -30.31 -11.30
C LEU A 61 -38.46 -30.81 -10.18
N MET A 62 -38.44 -30.15 -9.01
CA MET A 62 -39.29 -30.51 -7.88
C MET A 62 -40.78 -30.32 -8.21
N VAL A 63 -41.14 -29.19 -8.85
CA VAL A 63 -42.51 -28.93 -9.30
C VAL A 63 -42.97 -29.97 -10.33
N VAL A 64 -42.14 -30.29 -11.32
CA VAL A 64 -42.43 -31.31 -12.32
C VAL A 64 -42.63 -32.67 -11.67
N TRP A 65 -41.81 -33.03 -10.68
CA TRP A 65 -41.94 -34.30 -9.96
C TRP A 65 -43.26 -34.39 -9.20
N VAL A 66 -43.65 -33.32 -8.50
CA VAL A 66 -44.94 -33.25 -7.79
C VAL A 66 -46.11 -33.36 -8.77
N ILE A 67 -46.04 -32.68 -9.92
CA ILE A 67 -47.08 -32.75 -10.97
C ILE A 67 -47.18 -34.16 -11.56
N LEU A 68 -46.04 -34.78 -11.88
CA LEU A 68 -46.00 -36.16 -12.39
C LEU A 68 -46.61 -37.14 -11.40
N ASN A 69 -46.30 -36.99 -10.10
CA ASN A 69 -46.87 -37.84 -9.06
C ASN A 69 -48.39 -37.61 -8.90
N ALA A 70 -48.84 -36.35 -8.92
CA ALA A 70 -50.26 -36.01 -8.85
C ALA A 70 -51.07 -36.59 -10.03
N ILE A 71 -50.51 -36.61 -11.24
CA ILE A 71 -51.15 -37.21 -12.43
C ILE A 71 -51.04 -38.75 -12.39
N ALA A 72 -49.92 -39.29 -11.94
CA ALA A 72 -49.66 -40.73 -11.80
C ALA A 72 -50.35 -41.37 -10.58
N SER A 73 -51.20 -40.62 -9.86
CA SER A 73 -51.93 -41.08 -8.67
C SER A 73 -52.89 -42.26 -8.95
N PHE A 74 -53.11 -42.64 -10.22
CA PHE A 74 -53.79 -43.87 -10.60
C PHE A 74 -52.95 -45.15 -10.42
N ALA A 75 -51.62 -45.04 -10.33
CA ALA A 75 -50.69 -46.17 -10.24
C ALA A 75 -49.99 -46.31 -8.86
N HIS A 76 -50.27 -45.43 -7.89
CA HIS A 76 -49.70 -45.46 -6.52
C HIS A 76 -48.16 -45.61 -6.46
N TRP A 77 -47.43 -45.05 -7.44
CA TRP A 77 -45.99 -45.23 -7.57
C TRP A 77 -45.19 -44.67 -6.37
N ASP A 78 -45.65 -43.58 -5.74
CA ASP A 78 -45.03 -43.00 -4.54
C ASP A 78 -46.11 -42.32 -3.66
N PRO A 79 -46.76 -43.09 -2.75
CA PRO A 79 -47.84 -42.62 -1.89
C PRO A 79 -47.42 -41.49 -0.94
N ALA A 80 -48.36 -40.61 -0.58
CA ALA A 80 -48.10 -39.56 0.38
C ALA A 80 -47.68 -40.16 1.75
N PRO A 81 -46.56 -39.71 2.36
CA PRO A 81 -45.78 -38.50 2.06
C PRO A 81 -44.50 -38.80 1.25
N PHE A 82 -44.57 -38.90 -0.08
CA PHE A 82 -43.45 -39.00 -1.05
C PHE A 82 -42.14 -39.58 -0.48
N GLN A 83 -42.17 -40.83 -0.04
CA GLN A 83 -41.08 -41.43 0.74
C GLN A 83 -39.78 -41.50 -0.08
N LEU A 84 -39.89 -41.77 -1.38
CA LEU A 84 -38.74 -41.87 -2.28
C LEU A 84 -38.12 -40.50 -2.57
N LEU A 85 -38.96 -39.48 -2.80
CA LEU A 85 -38.48 -38.12 -3.00
C LEU A 85 -37.75 -37.59 -1.77
N ASN A 86 -38.35 -37.78 -0.59
CA ASN A 86 -37.74 -37.36 0.68
C ASN A 86 -36.40 -38.04 0.94
N PHE A 87 -36.27 -39.32 0.56
CA PHE A 87 -35.00 -40.04 0.66
C PHE A 87 -33.92 -39.45 -0.26
N ILE A 88 -34.26 -39.24 -1.54
CA ILE A 88 -33.32 -38.68 -2.53
C ILE A 88 -32.88 -37.26 -2.10
N LEU A 89 -33.81 -36.41 -1.68
CA LEU A 89 -33.51 -35.04 -1.24
C LEU A 89 -32.61 -35.02 0.01
N SER A 90 -32.80 -35.96 0.94
CA SER A 90 -31.95 -36.06 2.13
C SER A 90 -30.52 -36.49 1.79
N LEU A 91 -30.38 -37.42 0.84
CA LEU A 91 -29.08 -37.81 0.31
C LEU A 91 -28.41 -36.64 -0.43
N GLU A 92 -29.18 -35.92 -1.25
CA GLU A 92 -28.71 -34.74 -1.98
C GLU A 92 -28.21 -33.66 -1.02
N ALA A 93 -28.96 -33.36 0.04
CA ALA A 93 -28.56 -32.39 1.07
C ALA A 93 -27.25 -32.78 1.78
N THR A 94 -27.05 -34.07 2.04
CA THR A 94 -25.80 -34.56 2.66
C THR A 94 -24.61 -34.43 1.71
N LEU A 95 -24.81 -34.73 0.43
CA LEU A 95 -23.79 -34.50 -0.60
C LEU A 95 -23.47 -33.01 -0.74
N TRP A 96 -24.49 -32.14 -0.74
CA TRP A 96 -24.29 -30.69 -0.76
C TRP A 96 -23.50 -30.22 0.45
N ALA A 97 -23.82 -30.69 1.65
CA ALA A 97 -23.10 -30.30 2.87
C ALA A 97 -21.61 -30.65 2.80
N SER A 98 -21.26 -31.86 2.35
CA SER A 98 -19.86 -32.27 2.22
C SER A 98 -19.10 -31.49 1.15
N LEU A 99 -19.74 -31.23 0.01
CA LEU A 99 -19.15 -30.42 -1.06
C LEU A 99 -18.96 -28.96 -0.63
N VAL A 100 -19.94 -28.39 0.07
CA VAL A 100 -19.87 -27.03 0.63
C VAL A 100 -18.75 -26.94 1.66
N LEU A 101 -18.63 -27.91 2.58
CA LEU A 101 -17.54 -27.94 3.56
C LEU A 101 -16.15 -28.01 2.89
N MET A 102 -16.03 -28.82 1.84
CA MET A 102 -14.81 -28.88 1.01
C MET A 102 -14.51 -27.52 0.35
N ALA A 103 -15.54 -26.85 -0.19
CA ALA A 103 -15.40 -25.52 -0.78
C ALA A 103 -15.01 -24.45 0.25
N LEU A 104 -15.60 -24.48 1.46
CA LEU A 104 -15.26 -23.58 2.55
C LEU A 104 -13.82 -23.77 3.01
N ASN A 105 -13.35 -25.01 3.24
CA ASN A 105 -11.97 -25.27 3.62
C ASN A 105 -10.99 -24.73 2.58
N ARG A 106 -11.28 -24.91 1.29
CA ARG A 106 -10.44 -24.38 0.20
C ARG A 106 -10.45 -22.85 0.16
N GLN A 107 -11.59 -22.22 0.42
CA GLN A 107 -11.69 -20.77 0.47
C GLN A 107 -10.92 -20.20 1.68
N SER A 108 -11.04 -20.81 2.86
CA SER A 108 -10.31 -20.38 4.05
C SER A 108 -8.80 -20.49 3.89
N ASP A 109 -8.30 -21.53 3.22
CA ASP A 109 -6.87 -21.66 2.95
C ASP A 109 -6.35 -20.54 2.04
N ARG A 110 -7.11 -20.18 0.99
CA ARG A 110 -6.79 -19.06 0.10
C ARG A 110 -6.83 -17.73 0.84
N ASP A 111 -7.84 -17.53 1.67
CA ASP A 111 -8.00 -16.29 2.44
C ASP A 111 -6.89 -16.14 3.49
N ARG A 112 -6.44 -17.24 4.11
CA ARG A 112 -5.27 -17.23 5.01
C ARG A 112 -3.97 -16.83 4.29
N LEU A 113 -3.72 -17.38 3.10
CA LEU A 113 -2.53 -17.02 2.31
C LEU A 113 -2.55 -15.55 1.87
N ARG A 114 -3.72 -15.05 1.45
CA ARG A 114 -3.89 -13.62 1.12
C ARG A 114 -3.62 -12.73 2.33
N ALA A 115 -4.21 -13.06 3.49
CA ALA A 115 -3.99 -12.31 4.72
C ALA A 115 -2.51 -12.28 5.14
N GLN A 116 -1.77 -13.39 4.99
CA GLN A 116 -0.33 -13.43 5.27
C GLN A 116 0.47 -12.53 4.33
N HIS A 117 0.16 -12.56 3.03
CA HIS A 117 0.84 -11.73 2.05
C HIS A 117 0.52 -10.24 2.23
N ASP A 118 -0.74 -9.90 2.50
CA ASP A 118 -1.16 -8.52 2.78
C ASP A 118 -0.46 -7.98 4.03
N TYR A 119 -0.30 -8.81 5.06
CA TYR A 119 0.48 -8.46 6.25
C TYR A 119 1.96 -8.20 5.93
N GLU A 120 2.60 -9.05 5.12
CA GLU A 120 3.99 -8.83 4.69
C GLU A 120 4.16 -7.52 3.91
N LEU A 121 3.21 -7.19 3.04
CA LEU A 121 3.21 -5.92 2.29
C LEU A 121 3.02 -4.72 3.22
N ASP A 122 2.13 -4.82 4.20
CA ASP A 122 1.84 -3.74 5.15
C ASP A 122 3.09 -3.42 6.00
N VAL A 123 3.75 -4.45 6.54
CA VAL A 123 5.01 -4.28 7.27
C VAL A 123 6.09 -3.64 6.41
N LYS A 124 6.24 -4.09 5.16
CA LYS A 124 7.22 -3.51 4.23
C LYS A 124 6.90 -2.05 3.90
N SER A 125 5.62 -1.73 3.69
CA SER A 125 5.15 -0.36 3.49
C SER A 125 5.45 0.51 4.71
N GLU A 126 5.26 -0.02 5.93
CA GLU A 126 5.59 0.69 7.16
C GLU A 126 7.10 0.98 7.26
N GLU A 127 7.95 0.02 6.88
CA GLU A 127 9.41 0.20 6.83
C GLU A 127 9.82 1.27 5.80
N GLU A 128 9.25 1.24 4.59
CA GLU A 128 9.50 2.23 3.54
C GLU A 128 9.07 3.64 3.99
N VAL A 129 7.92 3.77 4.65
CA VAL A 129 7.44 5.04 5.23
C VAL A 129 8.38 5.53 6.32
N LYS A 130 8.87 4.66 7.21
CA LYS A 130 9.87 5.01 8.24
C LYS A 130 11.18 5.48 7.60
N ALA A 131 11.64 4.81 6.54
CA ALA A 131 12.83 5.21 5.81
C ALA A 131 12.68 6.60 5.18
N LEU A 132 11.52 6.89 4.57
CA LEU A 132 11.20 8.22 4.05
C LEU A 132 11.16 9.28 5.15
N MET A 133 10.52 8.99 6.29
CA MET A 133 10.48 9.92 7.43
C MET A 133 11.89 10.24 7.95
N ASN A 134 12.75 9.23 8.10
CA ASN A 134 14.14 9.43 8.50
C ASN A 134 14.91 10.29 7.49
N HIS A 135 14.68 10.09 6.20
CA HIS A 135 15.30 10.91 5.17
C HIS A 135 14.84 12.37 5.25
N LEU A 136 13.54 12.63 5.45
CA LEU A 136 12.99 13.98 5.62
C LEU A 136 13.56 14.67 6.87
N MET A 137 13.60 13.99 8.02
CA MET A 137 14.21 14.54 9.23
C MET A 137 15.69 14.88 9.02
N HIS A 138 16.42 14.07 8.25
CA HIS A 138 17.81 14.36 7.93
C HIS A 138 17.95 15.59 7.00
N GLN A 139 17.04 15.75 6.03
CA GLN A 139 16.99 16.95 5.20
C GLN A 139 16.70 18.21 6.02
N ASP A 140 15.76 18.15 6.98
CA ASP A 140 15.44 19.25 7.87
C ASP A 140 16.66 19.69 8.71
N GLU A 141 17.43 18.72 9.22
CA GLU A 141 18.68 19.00 9.95
C GLU A 141 19.71 19.72 9.06
N ILE A 142 19.89 19.26 7.82
CA ILE A 142 20.79 19.93 6.86
C ILE A 142 20.31 21.35 6.55
N LEU A 143 19.01 21.55 6.34
CA LEU A 143 18.43 22.87 6.09
C LEU A 143 18.68 23.82 7.27
N LEU A 144 18.48 23.35 8.51
CA LEU A 144 18.76 24.14 9.71
C LEU A 144 20.26 24.51 9.82
N GLN A 145 21.16 23.59 9.49
CA GLN A 145 22.59 23.88 9.47
C GLN A 145 22.95 24.94 8.43
N ILE A 146 22.37 24.87 7.23
CA ILE A 146 22.56 25.87 6.17
C ILE A 146 22.08 27.24 6.66
N VAL A 147 20.86 27.34 7.18
CA VAL A 147 20.29 28.58 7.71
C VAL A 147 21.18 29.19 8.80
N ASN A 148 21.65 28.38 9.74
CA ASN A 148 22.53 28.86 10.83
C ASN A 148 23.89 29.35 10.30
N ARG A 149 24.43 28.73 9.24
CA ARG A 149 25.66 29.22 8.58
C ARG A 149 25.44 30.54 7.85
N LEU A 150 24.31 30.70 7.16
CA LEU A 150 23.92 31.95 6.51
C LEU A 150 23.81 33.09 7.55
N ASP A 151 23.10 32.87 8.66
CA ASP A 151 22.98 33.86 9.74
C ASP A 151 24.34 34.26 10.34
N ARG A 152 25.25 33.29 10.48
CA ARG A 152 26.62 33.57 10.95
C ARG A 152 27.38 34.43 9.95
N GLY A 153 27.32 34.10 8.66
CA GLY A 153 27.94 34.87 7.59
C GLY A 153 27.43 36.32 7.55
N ASP A 154 26.12 36.52 7.66
CA ASP A 154 25.49 37.84 7.68
C ASP A 154 25.96 38.68 8.87
N ASN A 155 26.08 38.06 10.06
CA ASN A 155 26.56 38.74 11.25
C ASN A 155 28.05 39.11 11.16
N GLU A 156 28.88 38.27 10.54
CA GLU A 156 30.27 38.58 10.27
C GLU A 156 30.40 39.73 9.26
N MET A 157 29.64 39.69 8.16
CA MET A 157 29.58 40.77 7.17
C MET A 157 29.23 42.11 7.84
N LYS A 158 28.19 42.14 8.66
CA LYS A 158 27.79 43.34 9.43
C LYS A 158 28.88 43.84 10.38
N ARG A 159 29.65 42.94 11.00
CA ARG A 159 30.79 43.31 11.87
C ARG A 159 31.93 43.93 11.06
N LEU A 160 32.25 43.37 9.89
CA LEU A 160 33.27 43.91 9.00
C LEU A 160 32.86 45.30 8.49
N LEU A 161 31.61 45.47 8.06
CA LEU A 161 31.08 46.77 7.67
C LEU A 161 31.19 47.79 8.81
N ARG A 162 30.78 47.46 10.04
CA ARG A 162 30.95 48.37 11.20
C ARG A 162 32.41 48.74 11.50
N ARG A 163 33.37 47.83 11.25
CA ARG A 163 34.80 48.12 11.42
C ARG A 163 35.35 49.03 10.32
N LEU A 164 34.82 48.93 9.11
CA LEU A 164 35.15 49.85 8.02
C LEU A 164 34.46 51.21 8.20
N GLU A 165 33.30 51.24 8.86
CA GLU A 165 32.48 52.43 9.09
C GLU A 165 32.83 53.20 10.38
N GLY A 166 33.75 52.72 11.23
CA GLY A 166 34.21 53.53 12.37
C GLY A 166 35.63 53.21 12.87
N PRO A 167 36.38 54.17 13.44
CA PRO A 167 36.30 55.64 13.39
C PRO A 167 37.53 56.21 12.65
N ASP A 168 37.41 56.55 11.37
CA ASP A 168 38.45 57.29 10.62
C ASP A 168 38.07 58.78 10.47
N ASN A 169 37.72 59.43 11.60
CA ASN A 169 37.51 60.87 11.64
C ASN A 169 38.07 61.55 12.91
N SER A 170 39.17 61.05 13.47
CA SER A 170 39.79 61.69 14.65
C SER A 170 41.32 61.79 14.63
N THR A 171 41.99 61.51 13.51
CA THR A 171 43.45 61.69 13.41
C THR A 171 43.80 62.82 12.45
N GLY A 172 43.34 64.03 12.78
CA GLY A 172 43.60 65.23 12.00
C GLY A 172 43.77 66.47 12.89
N SER A 173 45.04 66.79 13.19
CA SER A 173 45.53 68.07 13.71
C SER A 173 45.40 68.33 15.22
N GLN A 174 46.45 67.98 15.98
CA GLN A 174 47.12 68.98 16.83
C GLN A 174 48.54 68.51 17.20
N ALA A 175 49.55 69.13 16.57
CA ALA A 175 50.95 69.12 17.01
C ALA A 175 51.24 70.46 17.73
N PRO A 176 52.32 70.54 18.54
CA PRO A 176 52.36 71.29 19.80
C PRO A 176 52.73 72.78 19.63
N HIS A 177 52.23 73.63 20.53
CA HIS A 177 52.72 75.00 20.69
C HIS A 177 53.17 75.27 22.14
N PRO A 178 54.35 75.87 22.36
CA PRO A 178 54.91 76.10 23.68
C PRO A 178 54.40 77.43 24.28
N GLU A 179 54.82 77.68 25.53
CA GLU A 179 54.97 79.00 26.15
C GLU A 179 53.81 79.55 27.00
N GLY A 180 54.16 80.02 28.20
CA GLY A 180 53.40 81.10 28.86
C GLY A 180 52.84 80.86 30.25
N ALA A 181 53.70 80.97 31.26
CA ALA A 181 53.51 81.82 32.46
C ALA A 181 52.39 81.54 33.51
N LYS A 182 52.89 81.20 34.71
CA LYS A 182 52.57 81.77 36.05
C LYS A 182 51.32 81.31 36.84
N ARG A 183 51.66 80.70 38.00
CA ARG A 183 51.02 80.56 39.33
C ARG A 183 50.15 81.77 39.83
N PRO A 184 49.66 81.78 41.09
CA PRO A 184 48.72 80.89 41.80
C PRO A 184 47.60 81.68 42.54
N THR A 185 46.57 81.01 43.05
CA THR A 185 45.99 81.13 44.41
C THR A 185 44.75 80.24 44.50
#